data_AF-X1KIU2-F1
#
_entry.id   AF-X1KIU2-F1
#
_cell.length_a   1.000
_cell.length_b   1.000
_cell.length_c   1.000
_cell.angle_alpha   90.00
_cell.angle_beta   90.00
_cell.angle_gamma   90.00
#
_symmetry.space_group_name_H-M   'P 1'
#
loop_
_entity.id
_entity.type
_entity.pdbx_description
1 polymer ?
#
loop_
_entity_poly.entity_id
_entity_poly.type
_entity_poly.pdbx_seq_one_letter_code
_entity_poly.pdbx_strand_id
1 'polypeptide(L)'
;TVAGSKVDYTSYTAIEGAKLEVTKVDTSFITWRRYSDGIGALPIAQTIEDQTYDWRLSAPEKVSVIRADQSALLATKHELIVMAAIS
;
A
#
# COMPACT_ATOMS: atom_id res chain seq x y z
N THR A 1 -19.85 -12.32 -12.01
CA THR A 1 -18.46 -12.71 -12.30
C THR A 1 -17.57 -11.63 -11.73
N VAL A 2 -16.94 -11.88 -10.59
CA VAL A 2 -16.08 -10.89 -9.93
C VAL A 2 -14.74 -10.91 -10.66
N ALA A 3 -14.36 -9.79 -11.28
CA ALA A 3 -13.05 -9.60 -11.88
C ALA A 3 -11.99 -9.58 -10.75
N GLY A 4 -11.59 -10.77 -10.31
CA GLY A 4 -10.43 -10.94 -9.46
C GLY A 4 -9.21 -10.56 -10.27
N SER A 5 -8.53 -9.49 -9.84
CA SER A 5 -7.21 -9.13 -10.37
C SER A 5 -6.31 -10.37 -10.25
N LYS A 6 -6.05 -11.04 -11.37
CA LYS A 6 -5.06 -12.11 -11.44
C LYS A 6 -3.71 -11.42 -11.45
N VAL A 7 -2.99 -11.51 -10.34
CA VAL A 7 -1.55 -11.35 -10.43
C VAL A 7 -0.88 -12.67 -10.18
N ASP A 8 -0.08 -13.06 -11.15
CA ASP A 8 0.66 -14.31 -11.18
C ASP A 8 2.02 -14.10 -10.49
N TYR A 9 2.03 -14.06 -9.16
CA TYR A 9 3.29 -14.19 -8.41
C TYR A 9 3.60 -15.67 -8.21
N THR A 10 4.75 -16.14 -8.69
CA THR A 10 5.14 -17.56 -8.61
C THR A 10 5.42 -18.01 -7.17
N SER A 11 5.83 -17.10 -6.30
CA SER A 11 5.98 -17.30 -4.85
C SER A 11 6.27 -15.96 -4.16
N TYR A 12 5.74 -15.74 -2.95
CA TYR A 12 6.11 -14.60 -2.11
C TYR A 12 6.06 -15.02 -0.63
N THR A 13 6.79 -14.32 0.24
CA THR A 13 6.66 -14.45 1.69
C THR A 13 5.73 -13.35 2.18
N ALA A 14 4.59 -13.73 2.73
CA ALA A 14 3.64 -12.79 3.30
C ALA A 14 4.27 -12.04 4.49
N ILE A 15 3.98 -10.74 4.59
CA ILE A 15 4.26 -9.94 5.77
C ILE A 15 2.91 -9.58 6.37
N GLU A 16 2.50 -10.29 7.42
CA GLU A 16 1.30 -9.96 8.19
C GLU A 16 1.56 -8.72 9.07
N GLY A 17 0.57 -7.84 9.19
CA GLY A 17 0.67 -6.65 10.04
C GLY A 17 1.50 -5.50 9.47
N ALA A 18 1.89 -5.55 8.19
CA ALA A 18 2.49 -4.40 7.52
C ALA A 18 1.47 -3.26 7.45
N LYS A 19 1.81 -2.10 8.00
CA LYS A 19 0.95 -0.92 8.06
C LYS A 19 1.12 -0.08 6.80
N LEU A 20 0.03 0.10 6.07
CA LEU A 20 -0.10 1.15 5.07
C LEU A 20 -0.85 2.35 5.64
N GLU A 21 -0.25 3.52 5.51
CA GLU A 21 -0.86 4.81 5.76
C GLU A 21 -0.77 5.68 4.50
N VAL A 22 -1.89 6.29 4.12
CA VAL A 22 -2.00 7.20 2.99
C VAL A 22 -2.53 8.54 3.49
N THR A 23 -1.82 9.60 3.13
CA THR A 23 -2.09 10.97 3.56
C THR A 23 -2.32 11.82 2.33
N LYS A 24 -3.26 12.76 2.39
CA LYS A 24 -3.41 13.77 1.34
C LYS A 24 -2.17 14.69 1.35
N VAL A 25 -1.54 14.88 0.20
CA VAL A 25 -0.29 15.67 0.04
C VAL A 25 -0.45 17.04 0.68
N ASP A 26 0.62 17.51 1.30
CA ASP A 26 0.70 18.79 2.02
C ASP A 26 -0.32 18.96 3.16
N THR A 27 -0.90 17.85 3.64
CA THR A 27 -1.79 17.84 4.80
C THR A 27 -1.39 16.78 5.81
N SER A 28 -1.99 16.83 7.00
CA SER A 28 -1.92 15.74 7.99
C SER A 28 -3.14 14.82 7.90
N PHE A 29 -3.99 14.95 6.87
CA PHE A 29 -5.23 14.20 6.76
C PHE A 29 -4.98 12.81 6.19
N ILE A 30 -5.23 11.78 7.01
CA ILE A 30 -5.08 10.39 6.63
C ILE A 30 -6.35 9.93 5.93
N THR A 31 -6.23 9.66 4.63
CA THR A 31 -7.34 9.19 3.79
C THR A 31 -7.51 7.68 3.89
N TRP A 32 -6.44 6.95 4.23
CA TRP A 32 -6.49 5.51 4.42
C TRP A 32 -5.44 5.02 5.41
N ARG A 33 -5.83 4.10 6.28
CA ARG A 33 -4.90 3.37 7.15
C ARG A 33 -5.39 1.94 7.34
N ARG A 34 -4.59 0.96 6.96
CA ARG A 34 -4.86 -0.48 7.18
C ARG A 34 -3.57 -1.27 7.38
N TYR A 35 -3.75 -2.51 7.79
CA TYR A 35 -2.69 -3.49 8.00
C TYR A 35 -2.90 -4.66 7.04
N SER A 36 -1.83 -5.27 6.58
CA SER A 36 -1.91 -6.50 5.79
C SER A 36 -2.38 -7.67 6.66
N ASP A 37 -3.13 -8.58 6.04
CA ASP A 37 -3.63 -9.80 6.68
C ASP A 37 -2.59 -10.94 6.68
N GLY A 38 -2.98 -12.13 7.15
CA GLY A 38 -2.13 -13.32 7.22
C GLY A 38 -1.63 -13.85 5.87
N ILE A 39 -2.19 -13.39 4.74
CA ILE A 39 -1.67 -13.67 3.39
C ILE A 39 -0.89 -12.48 2.81
N GLY A 40 -0.65 -11.43 3.60
CA GLY A 40 0.06 -10.22 3.17
C GLY A 40 -0.77 -9.29 2.28
N ALA A 41 -2.09 -9.50 2.17
CA ALA A 41 -2.96 -8.69 1.34
C ALA A 41 -3.40 -7.42 2.07
N LEU A 42 -3.43 -6.30 1.35
CA LEU A 42 -3.84 -5.01 1.90
C LEU A 42 -4.71 -4.27 0.86
N PRO A 43 -6.05 -4.33 0.97
CA PRO A 43 -6.92 -3.58 0.08
C PRO A 43 -6.84 -2.09 0.39
N ILE A 44 -6.84 -1.29 -0.66
CA ILE A 44 -6.81 0.17 -0.61
C ILE A 44 -7.92 0.76 -1.48
N ALA A 45 -8.50 1.85 -1.02
CA ALA A 45 -9.37 2.70 -1.81
C ALA A 45 -8.98 4.17 -1.61
N GLN A 46 -9.05 4.95 -2.67
CA GLN A 46 -8.89 6.40 -2.66
C GLN A 46 -9.99 7.00 -3.54
N THR A 47 -10.58 8.10 -3.09
CA THR A 47 -11.46 8.94 -3.90
C THR A 47 -10.61 9.66 -4.95
N ILE A 48 -11.16 10.03 -6.11
CA ILE A 48 -10.37 10.75 -7.13
C ILE A 48 -10.31 12.27 -6.89
N GLU A 49 -11.20 12.78 -6.02
CA GLU A 49 -11.40 14.20 -5.72
C GLU A 49 -10.31 14.77 -4.78
N ASP A 50 -9.55 13.91 -4.09
CA ASP A 50 -8.59 14.30 -3.08
C ASP A 50 -7.12 14.31 -3.55
N GLN A 51 -6.87 14.28 -4.87
CA GLN A 51 -5.51 14.25 -5.44
C GLN A 51 -4.63 15.39 -4.91
N THR A 52 -3.38 15.15 -4.52
CA THR A 52 -2.53 13.93 -4.60
C THR A 52 -2.27 13.27 -3.24
N TYR A 53 -1.66 12.07 -3.21
CA TYR A 53 -1.44 11.28 -1.99
C TYR A 53 0.01 10.88 -1.74
N ASP A 54 0.42 10.98 -0.48
CA ASP A 54 1.63 10.37 0.04
C ASP A 54 1.33 9.02 0.67
N TRP A 55 2.17 8.04 0.37
CA TRP A 55 1.99 6.65 0.72
C TRP A 55 3.18 6.18 1.57
N ARG A 56 2.91 5.55 2.71
CA ARG A 56 3.92 4.94 3.58
C ARG A 56 3.52 3.54 4.00
N LEU A 57 4.19 2.53 3.44
CA LEU A 57 4.13 1.14 3.90
C LEU A 57 5.29 0.83 4.82
N SER A 58 4.99 0.29 5.99
CA SER A 58 5.95 0.03 7.06
C SER A 58 5.68 -1.32 7.72
N ALA A 59 6.74 -2.01 8.12
CA ALA A 59 6.68 -3.27 8.87
C ALA A 59 7.91 -3.37 9.78
N PRO A 60 7.84 -4.13 10.89
CA PRO A 60 9.01 -4.38 11.73
C PRO A 60 10.17 -4.98 10.93
N GLU A 61 11.40 -4.56 11.24
CA GLU A 61 12.64 -5.08 10.60
C GLU A 61 12.71 -4.90 9.07
N LYS A 62 11.82 -4.07 8.49
CA LYS A 62 11.80 -3.74 7.06
C LYS A 62 12.03 -2.26 6.80
N VAL A 63 12.73 -1.96 5.72
CA VAL A 63 12.83 -0.60 5.19
C VAL A 63 11.44 -0.17 4.71
N SER A 64 10.96 0.98 5.19
CA SER A 64 9.66 1.51 4.78
C SER A 64 9.68 1.88 3.30
N VAL A 65 8.60 1.54 2.59
CA VAL A 65 8.40 1.98 1.20
C VAL A 65 7.57 3.25 1.23
N ILE A 66 8.13 4.33 0.68
CA ILE A 66 7.50 5.65 0.63
C ILE A 66 7.31 6.04 -0.83
N ARG A 67 6.12 6.52 -1.18
CA ARG A 67 5.84 7.10 -2.49
C ARG A 67 5.12 8.42 -2.26
N ALA A 68 5.70 9.50 -2.75
CA ALA A 68 5.11 10.82 -2.64
C ALA A 68 4.29 11.16 -3.88
N ASP A 69 3.36 12.09 -3.74
CA ASP A 69 2.65 12.74 -4.85
C ASP A 69 2.01 11.77 -5.86
N GLN A 70 1.35 10.73 -5.35
CA GLN A 70 0.66 9.73 -6.17
C GLN A 70 -0.76 10.21 -6.53
N SER A 71 -1.18 9.99 -7.77
CA SER A 71 -2.60 10.11 -8.12
C SER A 71 -3.43 9.02 -7.44
N ALA A 72 -4.75 9.19 -7.35
CA ALA A 72 -5.64 8.15 -6.80
C ALA A 72 -5.48 6.80 -7.50
N LEU A 73 -5.32 6.82 -8.83
CA LEU A 73 -5.12 5.62 -9.64
C LEU A 73 -3.80 4.91 -9.31
N LEU A 74 -2.71 5.67 -9.14
CA LEU A 74 -1.41 5.10 -8.80
C LEU A 74 -1.39 4.60 -7.35
N ALA A 75 -2.00 5.35 -6.42
CA ALA A 75 -2.10 4.97 -5.01
C ALA A 75 -2.97 3.72 -4.78
N THR A 76 -3.89 3.42 -5.71
CA THR A 76 -4.79 2.24 -5.65
C THR A 76 -4.41 1.13 -6.64
N LYS A 77 -3.26 1.26 -7.30
CA LYS A 77 -2.77 0.26 -8.24
C LYS A 77 -2.61 -1.09 -7.54
N HIS A 78 -3.08 -2.14 -8.20
CA HIS A 78 -2.88 -3.49 -7.72
C HIS A 78 -1.46 -3.97 -8.08
N GLU A 79 -0.66 -4.31 -7.07
CA GLU A 79 0.75 -4.69 -7.22
C GLU A 79 1.29 -5.46 -5.99
N LEU A 80 2.47 -6.08 -6.14
CA LEU A 80 3.25 -6.68 -5.06
C LEU A 80 4.39 -5.74 -4.73
N ILE A 81 4.57 -5.51 -3.45
CA ILE A 81 5.61 -4.64 -2.92
C ILE A 81 6.53 -5.50 -2.07
N VAL A 82 7.76 -5.68 -2.55
CA VAL A 82 8.81 -6.41 -1.82
C VAL A 82 9.53 -5.44 -0.91
N MET A 83 9.46 -5.66 0.40
CA MET A 83 10.14 -4.83 1.40
C MET A 83 11.50 -5.41 1.75
N ALA A 84 12.55 -4.60 1.61
CA ALA A 84 13.91 -4.96 2.01
C ALA A 84 14.03 -5.08 3.54
N ALA A 85 14.90 -5.99 4.01
CA ALA A 85 15.27 -6.06 5.43
C ALA A 85 16.09 -4.82 5.83
N ILE A 86 15.97 -4.38 7.09
CA ILE A 86 16.89 -3.39 7.67
C ILE A 86 18.26 -4.06 7.84
N SER A 87 19.32 -3.39 7.39
CA SER A 87 20.71 -3.80 7.54
C SER A 87 21.29 -3.46 8.91
#